data_AF-A0A947QW04-F1
#
_entry.id   AF-A0A947QW04-F1
#
_cell.length_a   1.000
_cell.length_b   1.000
_cell.length_c   1.000
_cell.angle_alpha   90.00
_cell.angle_beta   90.00
_cell.angle_gamma   90.00
#
_symmetry.space_group_name_H-M   'P 1'
#
loop_
_entity.id
_entity.type
_entity.pdbx_description
1 polymer ?
#
loop_
_entity_poly.entity_id
_entity_poly.type
_entity_poly.pdbx_seq_one_letter_code
_entity_poly.pdbx_strand_id
1 'polypeptide(L)'
;MIDEETTASIQAILNEHFTKGEKYFIFGSALKTKNFSDIDIAIQNLKNPKALNQAKEALENSSIPYKIDLIDFDKTDKSFQTKILNQKILWLT
;
A
#
# COMPACT_ATOMS: atom_id res chain seq x y z
N MET A 1 12.65 6.88 -6.99
CA MET A 1 11.24 6.89 -6.63
C MET A 1 10.61 5.77 -7.38
N ILE A 2 9.58 5.15 -6.81
CA ILE A 2 8.82 4.10 -7.47
C ILE A 2 8.36 4.55 -8.87
N ASP A 3 8.47 3.64 -9.84
CA ASP A 3 8.07 3.85 -11.22
C ASP A 3 6.59 3.51 -11.46
N GLU A 4 6.05 4.00 -12.57
CA GLU A 4 4.64 3.87 -12.91
C GLU A 4 4.22 2.42 -13.16
N GLU A 5 5.08 1.62 -13.78
CA GLU A 5 4.82 0.19 -14.05
C GLU A 5 4.61 -0.56 -12.73
N THR A 6 5.52 -0.38 -11.78
CA THR A 6 5.40 -0.97 -10.44
C THR A 6 4.12 -0.52 -9.74
N THR A 7 3.77 0.78 -9.79
CA THR A 7 2.52 1.26 -9.18
C THR A 7 1.27 0.66 -9.83
N ALA A 8 1.27 0.49 -11.14
CA ALA A 8 0.15 -0.11 -11.87
C ALA A 8 -0.02 -1.59 -11.54
N SER A 9 1.08 -2.35 -11.45
CA SER A 9 1.03 -3.76 -11.01
C SER A 9 0.48 -3.90 -9.59
N ILE A 10 0.94 -3.06 -8.67
CA ILE A 10 0.43 -3.04 -7.29
C ILE A 10 -1.07 -2.73 -7.28
N GLN A 11 -1.50 -1.70 -8.00
CA GLN A 11 -2.90 -1.29 -8.06
C GLN A 11 -3.79 -2.41 -8.64
N ALA A 12 -3.33 -3.09 -9.69
CA ALA A 12 -4.06 -4.22 -10.27
C ALA A 12 -4.29 -5.34 -9.24
N ILE A 13 -3.24 -5.76 -8.53
CA ILE A 13 -3.34 -6.80 -7.50
C ILE A 13 -4.28 -6.36 -6.37
N LEU A 14 -4.14 -5.12 -5.87
CA LEU A 14 -5.01 -4.63 -4.80
C LEU A 14 -6.49 -4.57 -5.21
N ASN A 15 -6.79 -4.20 -6.47
CA ASN A 15 -8.16 -4.17 -6.99
C ASN A 15 -8.83 -5.55 -7.07
N GLU A 16 -8.07 -6.63 -7.18
CA GLU A 16 -8.62 -8.00 -7.15
C GLU A 16 -9.14 -8.37 -5.75
N HIS A 17 -8.58 -7.75 -4.70
CA HIS A 17 -8.91 -8.06 -3.31
C HIS A 17 -9.85 -7.04 -2.66
N PHE A 18 -9.86 -5.80 -3.13
CA PHE A 18 -10.58 -4.69 -2.51
C PHE A 18 -11.56 -4.04 -3.49
N THR A 19 -12.85 -4.32 -3.31
CA THR A 19 -13.92 -3.90 -4.25
C THR A 19 -15.05 -3.12 -3.57
N LYS A 20 -14.97 -2.85 -2.27
CA LYS A 20 -16.08 -2.35 -1.45
C LYS A 20 -15.83 -0.95 -0.87
N GLY A 21 -15.07 -0.13 -1.62
CA GLY A 21 -14.79 1.26 -1.26
C GLY A 21 -13.62 1.43 -0.30
N GLU A 22 -12.82 0.38 -0.08
CA GLU A 22 -11.47 0.53 0.47
C GLU A 22 -10.64 1.46 -0.43
N LYS A 23 -9.84 2.31 0.19
CA LYS A 23 -8.88 3.17 -0.52
C LYS A 23 -7.49 2.84 -0.09
N TYR A 24 -6.52 2.98 -0.97
CA TYR A 24 -5.15 2.64 -0.63
C TYR A 24 -4.16 3.59 -1.30
N PHE A 25 -3.07 3.85 -0.57
CA PHE A 25 -2.05 4.79 -0.98
C PHE A 25 -0.65 4.32 -0.57
N ILE A 26 0.33 4.66 -1.39
CA ILE A 26 1.74 4.47 -1.09
C ILE A 26 2.22 5.63 -0.22
N PHE A 27 3.07 5.34 0.75
CA PHE A 27 3.78 6.33 1.56
C PHE A 27 5.24 5.94 1.75
N GLY A 28 5.95 6.64 2.63
CA GLY A 28 7.29 6.21 3.05
C GLY A 28 8.40 6.51 2.04
N SER A 29 9.41 5.64 1.99
CA SER A 29 10.68 5.90 1.32
C SER A 29 10.59 5.80 -0.22
N ALA A 30 9.70 4.94 -0.72
CA ALA A 30 9.44 4.75 -2.15
C ALA A 30 9.05 6.04 -2.89
N LEU A 31 8.44 6.99 -2.18
CA LEU A 31 8.05 8.31 -2.72
C LEU A 31 9.10 9.41 -2.52
N LYS A 32 10.21 9.13 -1.85
CA LYS A 32 11.24 10.12 -1.49
C LYS A 32 12.57 9.88 -2.18
N THR A 33 12.96 8.63 -2.40
CA THR A 33 14.29 8.27 -2.90
C THR A 33 14.24 7.21 -4.01
N LYS A 34 15.34 7.04 -4.75
CA LYS A 34 15.57 5.93 -5.70
C LYS A 34 16.09 4.66 -5.00
N ASN A 35 16.65 4.78 -3.81
CA ASN A 35 17.24 3.67 -3.06
C ASN A 35 16.31 3.27 -1.90
N PHE A 36 15.10 2.80 -2.20
CA PHE A 36 14.17 2.26 -1.21
C PHE A 36 14.26 0.72 -1.19
N SER A 37 14.06 0.12 -0.03
CA SER A 37 14.09 -1.34 0.18
C SER A 37 12.73 -2.00 0.02
N ASP A 38 11.69 -1.25 0.31
CA ASP A 38 10.31 -1.68 0.45
C ASP A 38 9.34 -0.58 0.04
N ILE A 39 8.11 -0.99 -0.24
CA ILE A 39 7.01 -0.12 -0.63
C ILE A 39 5.97 -0.21 0.49
N ASP A 40 5.79 0.89 1.22
CA ASP A 40 4.81 1.00 2.28
C ASP A 40 3.43 1.39 1.69
N ILE A 41 2.41 0.59 1.95
CA ILE A 41 1.05 0.79 1.46
C ILE A 41 0.06 0.75 2.63
N ALA A 42 -0.77 1.78 2.72
CA ALA A 42 -1.83 1.88 3.71
C ALA A 42 -3.20 1.66 3.06
N ILE A 43 -4.07 0.87 3.70
CA ILE A 43 -5.48 0.70 3.32
C ILE A 43 -6.37 1.42 4.31
N GLN A 44 -7.28 2.24 3.82
CA GLN A 44 -8.35 2.88 4.55
C GLN A 44 -9.69 2.17 4.30
N ASN A 45 -10.56 2.23 5.29
CA ASN A 45 -11.90 1.67 5.32
C ASN A 45 -11.93 0.15 5.12
N LEU A 46 -10.90 -0.57 5.56
CA LEU A 46 -10.77 -2.01 5.37
C LEU A 46 -12.01 -2.75 5.93
N LYS A 47 -12.79 -3.38 5.05
CA LYS A 47 -14.02 -4.09 5.46
C LYS A 47 -13.76 -5.52 5.88
N ASN A 48 -12.77 -6.17 5.28
CA ASN A 48 -12.49 -7.58 5.50
C ASN A 48 -11.01 -7.81 5.84
N PRO A 49 -10.67 -8.11 7.11
CA PRO A 49 -9.31 -8.46 7.51
C PRO A 49 -8.71 -9.66 6.77
N LYS A 50 -9.55 -10.61 6.31
CA LYS A 50 -9.07 -11.75 5.50
C LYS A 50 -8.53 -11.28 4.14
N ALA A 51 -9.17 -10.28 3.53
CA ALA A 51 -8.72 -9.73 2.26
C ALA A 51 -7.34 -9.08 2.36
N LEU A 52 -7.01 -8.48 3.52
CA LEU A 52 -5.66 -7.96 3.78
C LEU A 52 -4.59 -9.06 3.70
N ASN A 53 -4.82 -10.21 4.35
CA ASN A 53 -3.86 -11.31 4.32
C ASN A 53 -3.73 -11.93 2.92
N GLN A 54 -4.85 -12.06 2.20
CA GLN A 54 -4.84 -12.56 0.82
C GLN A 54 -4.10 -11.61 -0.13
N ALA A 55 -4.31 -10.30 0.02
CA ALA A 55 -3.58 -9.31 -0.75
C ALA A 55 -2.08 -9.33 -0.45
N LYS A 56 -1.68 -9.50 0.83
CA LYS A 56 -0.26 -9.69 1.19
C LYS A 56 0.35 -10.89 0.49
N GLU A 57 -0.33 -12.03 0.53
CA GLU A 57 0.12 -13.26 -0.13
C GLU A 57 0.22 -13.08 -1.66
N ALA A 58 -0.74 -12.41 -2.29
CA ALA A 58 -0.69 -12.13 -3.73
C ALA A 58 0.46 -11.20 -4.11
N LEU A 59 0.74 -10.18 -3.30
CA LEU A 59 1.86 -9.26 -3.50
C LEU A 59 3.21 -9.97 -3.31
N GLU A 60 3.33 -10.83 -2.29
CA GLU A 60 4.54 -11.64 -2.04
C GLU A 60 4.83 -12.64 -3.17
N ASN A 61 3.78 -13.19 -3.80
CA ASN A 61 3.91 -14.14 -4.91
C ASN A 61 3.96 -13.45 -6.29
N SER A 62 3.96 -12.12 -6.34
CA SER A 62 4.00 -11.36 -7.60
C SER A 62 5.42 -11.25 -8.18
N SER A 63 5.52 -10.76 -9.42
CA SER A 63 6.80 -10.45 -10.05
C SER A 63 7.38 -9.09 -9.66
N ILE A 64 6.76 -8.38 -8.71
CA ILE A 64 7.21 -7.04 -8.29
C ILE A 64 8.55 -7.19 -7.56
N PRO A 65 9.64 -6.53 -8.01
CA PRO A 65 10.98 -6.75 -7.46
C PRO A 65 11.24 -5.97 -6.15
N TYR A 66 10.20 -5.79 -5.33
CA TYR A 66 10.26 -5.06 -4.07
C TYR A 66 9.41 -5.74 -3.01
N LYS A 67 9.87 -5.70 -1.77
CA LYS A 67 9.04 -6.07 -0.62
C LYS A 67 7.92 -5.05 -0.46
N ILE A 68 6.70 -5.51 -0.16
CA ILE A 68 5.55 -4.62 0.07
C ILE A 68 5.09 -4.79 1.51
N ASP A 69 5.02 -3.69 2.26
CA ASP A 69 4.40 -3.67 3.60
C ASP A 69 3.00 -3.08 3.49
N LEU A 70 1.99 -3.93 3.69
CA LEU A 70 0.58 -3.57 3.58
C LEU A 70 -0.05 -3.49 4.98
N ILE A 71 -0.61 -2.34 5.33
CA ILE A 71 -1.18 -2.09 6.66
C ILE A 71 -2.64 -1.64 6.60
N ASP A 72 -3.39 -1.96 7.66
CA ASP A 72 -4.72 -1.40 7.93
C ASP A 72 -4.54 -0.05 8.62
N PHE A 73 -4.69 1.04 7.86
CA PHE A 73 -4.45 2.41 8.33
C PHE A 73 -5.35 2.77 9.50
N ASP A 74 -6.62 2.36 9.45
CA ASP A 74 -7.63 2.72 10.44
C ASP A 74 -7.36 2.09 11.81
N LYS A 75 -6.55 1.03 11.86
CA LYS A 75 -6.13 0.36 13.10
C LYS A 75 -4.78 0.83 13.65
N THR A 76 -4.07 1.69 12.93
CA THR A 76 -2.83 2.30 13.46
C THR A 76 -3.12 3.39 14.47
N ASP A 77 -2.13 3.75 15.29
CA ASP A 77 -2.31 4.82 16.26
C ASP A 77 -2.37 6.21 15.58
N LYS A 78 -3.05 7.16 16.24
CA LYS A 78 -3.29 8.50 15.68
C LYS A 78 -2.01 9.29 15.41
N SER A 79 -0.95 9.05 16.18
CA SER A 79 0.32 9.77 15.99
C SER A 79 1.00 9.30 14.70
N PHE A 80 0.96 8.01 14.43
CA PHE A 80 1.43 7.40 13.20
C PHE A 80 0.59 7.84 11.99
N GLN A 81 -0.73 7.82 12.10
CA GLN A 81 -1.63 8.33 11.05
C GLN A 81 -1.30 9.77 10.68
N THR A 82 -1.14 10.64 11.69
CA THR A 82 -0.81 12.05 11.50
C THR A 82 0.56 12.22 10.83
N LYS A 83 1.57 11.44 11.24
CA LYS A 83 2.90 11.43 10.61
C LYS A 83 2.82 11.04 9.14
N ILE A 84 2.01 10.04 8.79
CA ILE A 84 1.82 9.61 7.41
C ILE A 84 1.12 10.69 6.59
N LEU A 85 0.02 11.26 7.09
CA LEU A 85 -0.76 12.24 6.34
C LEU A 85 -0.01 13.58 6.15
N ASN A 86 0.98 13.86 6.99
CA ASN A 86 1.86 15.02 6.85
C ASN A 86 3.04 14.82 5.87
N GLN A 87 3.14 13.66 5.22
CA GLN A 87 4.17 13.38 4.23
C GLN A 87 3.58 13.23 2.82
N LYS A 88 4.44 13.14 1.80
CA LYS A 88 4.00 12.80 0.44
C LYS A 88 3.34 11.42 0.43
N ILE A 89 2.11 11.37 -0.09
CA ILE A 89 1.36 10.14 -0.35
C ILE A 89 0.98 10.05 -1.83
N LEU A 90 0.81 8.83 -2.34
CA LEU A 90 0.34 8.57 -3.69
C LEU A 90 -0.88 7.66 -3.62
N TRP A 91 -2.05 8.19 -3.94
CA TRP A 91 -3.28 7.41 -4.03
C TRP A 91 -3.25 6.51 -5.27
N LEU A 92 -3.66 5.25 -5.08
CA LEU A 92 -3.85 4.29 -6.17
C LEU A 92 -5.34 4.10 -6.49
N THR A 93 -6.25 4.78 -5.79
CA THR A 93 -7.69 4.84 -6.06
C THR A 93 -8.33 6.09 -5.46
#